data_AF-A0A1E4CH31-F1
#
_entry.id   AF-A0A1E4CH31-F1
#
_cell.length_a   1.000
_cell.length_b   1.000
_cell.length_c   1.000
_cell.angle_alpha   90.00
_cell.angle_beta   90.00
_cell.angle_gamma   90.00
#
_symmetry.space_group_name_H-M   'P 1'
#
loop_
_entity.id
_entity.type
_entity.pdbx_description
1 polymer ?
#
loop_
_entity_poly.entity_id
_entity_poly.type
_entity_poly.pdbx_seq_one_letter_code
_entity_poly.pdbx_strand_id
1 'polypeptide(L)'
;MARAVSIRAEVEWVIGGKHDRRDVLDAADVPFESVDVVRTPSSWKYKRNYEGYYWAATTGSHVWFESLYERAALMRLDRDRRVVGLAAQPMWIHWSGGLGKHAPDFFVRYRGGGAAIVDVKPVR
;
A
#
# COMPACT_ATOMS: atom_id res chain seq x y z
N MET A 1 5.59 -0.73 -35.58
CA MET A 1 4.93 -1.48 -34.50
C MET A 1 5.85 -1.52 -33.29
N ALA A 2 5.52 -0.79 -32.22
CA ALA A 2 6.27 -0.90 -30.97
C ALA A 2 5.87 -2.20 -30.28
N ARG A 3 6.82 -3.11 -30.05
CA ARG A 3 6.60 -4.34 -29.29
C ARG A 3 6.33 -3.91 -27.85
N ALA A 4 5.13 -4.19 -27.34
CA ALA A 4 4.83 -3.99 -25.92
C ALA A 4 5.84 -4.82 -25.11
N VAL A 5 6.74 -4.14 -24.43
CA VAL A 5 7.59 -4.80 -23.43
C VAL A 5 6.65 -5.19 -22.30
N SER A 6 6.38 -6.49 -22.17
CA SER A 6 5.68 -7.02 -21.00
C SER A 6 6.60 -6.82 -19.81
N ILE A 7 6.39 -5.75 -19.05
CA ILE A 7 7.08 -5.55 -17.78
C ILE A 7 6.52 -6.61 -16.82
N ARG A 8 7.31 -7.64 -16.52
CA ARG A 8 6.97 -8.58 -15.45
C ARG A 8 7.24 -7.92 -14.10
N ALA A 9 6.29 -8.07 -13.20
CA ALA A 9 6.39 -7.62 -11.83
C ALA A 9 5.92 -8.72 -10.89
N GLU A 10 6.63 -8.89 -9.79
CA GLU A 10 6.22 -9.73 -8.68
C GLU A 10 5.81 -8.85 -7.52
N VAL A 11 4.82 -9.28 -6.75
CA VAL A 11 4.41 -8.63 -5.50
C VAL A 11 4.77 -9.53 -4.33
N GLU A 12 5.31 -8.93 -3.28
CA GLU A 12 5.62 -9.58 -2.01
C GLU A 12 4.79 -8.92 -0.90
N TRP A 13 4.14 -9.72 -0.06
CA TRP A 13 3.28 -9.25 1.02
C TRP A 13 3.48 -10.07 2.29
N VAL A 14 2.89 -9.60 3.39
CA VAL A 14 2.99 -10.22 4.70
C VAL A 14 1.60 -10.44 5.28
N ILE A 15 1.30 -11.65 5.77
CA ILE A 15 0.07 -11.95 6.52
C ILE A 15 0.44 -12.78 7.74
N GLY A 16 0.11 -12.28 8.94
CA GLY A 16 0.46 -12.94 10.19
C GLY A 16 1.97 -13.10 10.35
N GLY A 17 2.75 -12.13 9.85
CA GLY A 17 4.22 -12.19 9.84
C GLY A 17 4.84 -13.15 8.81
N LYS A 18 4.03 -13.89 8.03
CA LYS A 18 4.53 -14.76 6.96
C LYS A 18 4.64 -13.99 5.65
N HIS A 19 5.84 -14.00 5.07
CA HIS A 19 6.10 -13.43 3.75
C HIS A 19 5.69 -14.41 2.65
N ASP A 20 5.07 -13.89 1.59
CA ASP A 20 4.76 -14.62 0.36
C ASP A 20 5.04 -13.70 -0.84
N ARG A 21 5.30 -14.28 -2.01
CA ARG A 21 5.67 -13.56 -3.23
C ARG A 21 5.21 -14.34 -4.46
N ARG A 22 4.50 -13.64 -5.36
CA ARG A 22 3.98 -14.20 -6.63
C ARG A 22 4.08 -13.18 -7.76
N ASP A 23 3.97 -13.64 -9.01
CA ASP A 23 3.71 -12.75 -10.14
C ASP A 23 2.44 -11.94 -9.87
N VAL A 24 2.43 -10.68 -10.28
CA VAL A 24 1.30 -9.77 -10.03
C VAL A 24 -0.01 -10.31 -10.61
N LEU A 25 0.05 -11.05 -11.73
CA LEU A 25 -1.13 -11.64 -12.36
C LEU A 25 -1.70 -12.82 -11.55
N ASP A 26 -0.87 -13.46 -10.74
CA ASP A 26 -1.23 -14.61 -9.91
C ASP A 26 -1.61 -14.22 -8.48
N ALA A 27 -1.63 -12.92 -8.14
CA ALA A 27 -1.88 -12.42 -6.78
C ALA A 27 -3.25 -11.74 -6.59
N ALA A 28 -4.16 -11.84 -7.57
CA ALA A 28 -5.46 -11.17 -7.52
C ALA A 28 -6.40 -11.66 -6.40
N ASP A 29 -6.16 -12.88 -5.89
CA ASP A 29 -6.89 -13.52 -4.81
C ASP A 29 -6.43 -13.08 -3.41
N VAL A 30 -5.32 -12.34 -3.30
CA VAL A 30 -4.79 -11.88 -2.02
C VAL A 30 -5.66 -10.76 -1.45
N PRO A 31 -6.08 -10.84 -0.17
CA PRO A 31 -6.83 -9.77 0.50
C PRO A 31 -5.87 -8.65 0.95
N PHE A 32 -5.33 -7.87 0.02
CA PHE A 32 -4.39 -6.79 0.29
C PHE A 32 -4.92 -5.69 1.23
N GLU A 33 -6.24 -5.61 1.45
CA GLU A 33 -6.85 -4.77 2.48
C GLU A 33 -6.68 -5.28 3.93
N SER A 34 -6.11 -6.47 4.12
CA SER A 34 -5.94 -7.13 5.42
C SER A 34 -4.53 -7.70 5.64
N VAL A 35 -3.57 -7.25 4.83
CA VAL A 35 -2.15 -7.60 4.98
C VAL A 35 -1.47 -6.75 6.04
N ASP A 36 -0.36 -7.27 6.57
CA ASP A 36 0.53 -6.53 7.44
C ASP A 36 1.36 -5.52 6.62
N VAL A 37 1.86 -4.49 7.30
CA VAL A 37 2.79 -3.52 6.73
C VAL A 37 4.10 -4.22 6.34
N VAL A 38 4.50 -4.16 5.06
CA VAL A 38 5.71 -4.88 4.57
C VAL A 38 7.03 -4.21 4.92
N ARG A 39 7.00 -2.98 5.43
CA ARG A 39 8.21 -2.26 5.83
C ARG A 39 8.35 -2.28 7.34
N THR A 40 9.54 -2.60 7.82
CA THR A 40 9.92 -2.26 9.19
C THR A 40 10.18 -0.75 9.26
N PRO A 41 9.50 0.00 10.15
CA PRO A 41 9.80 1.42 10.33
C PRO A 41 11.24 1.58 10.81
N SER A 42 12.09 2.27 10.04
CA SER A 42 13.41 2.67 10.53
C SER A 42 13.28 4.02 11.25
N SER A 43 13.37 4.03 12.58
CA SER A 43 13.38 5.26 13.38
C SER A 43 14.79 5.84 13.44
N TRP A 44 14.94 7.13 13.12
CA TRP A 44 16.21 7.85 13.23
C TRP A 44 15.98 9.21 13.89
N LYS A 45 16.94 9.63 14.74
CA LYS A 45 16.82 10.71 15.74
C LYS A 45 16.49 12.13 15.20
N TYR A 46 16.35 12.31 13.88
CA TYR A 46 16.08 13.61 13.23
C TYR A 46 15.04 13.51 12.10
N LYS A 47 14.16 12.50 12.13
CA LYS A 47 13.13 12.34 11.08
C LYS A 47 12.19 13.55 11.09
N ARG A 48 12.16 14.31 9.98
CA ARG A 48 11.30 15.49 9.80
C ARG A 48 9.82 15.15 9.64
N ASN A 49 9.50 13.89 9.37
CA ASN A 49 8.14 13.47 9.09
C ASN A 49 7.49 12.93 10.36
N TYR A 50 6.26 13.39 10.63
CA TYR A 50 5.39 12.81 11.64
C TYR A 50 4.87 11.47 11.14
N GLU A 51 5.26 10.40 11.83
CA GLU A 51 4.76 9.05 11.62
C GLU A 51 3.82 8.65 12.76
N GLY A 52 2.93 7.69 12.50
CA GLY A 52 2.01 7.19 13.52
C GLY A 52 0.89 6.34 12.95
N TYR A 53 -0.12 6.11 13.78
CA TYR A 53 -1.30 5.35 13.40
C TYR A 53 -2.53 6.25 13.33
N TYR A 54 -3.34 6.08 12.29
CA TYR A 54 -4.67 6.66 12.16
C TYR A 54 -5.72 5.57 12.39
N TRP A 55 -6.68 5.81 13.27
CA TRP A 55 -7.84 4.92 13.43
C TRP A 55 -8.80 5.11 12.27
N ALA A 56 -8.89 4.12 11.38
CA ALA A 56 -9.81 4.11 10.26
C ALA A 56 -11.14 3.48 10.68
N ALA A 57 -12.22 4.25 10.66
CA ALA A 57 -13.56 3.76 10.99
C ALA A 57 -14.03 2.70 9.97
N THR A 58 -13.59 2.82 8.72
CA THR A 58 -13.91 1.90 7.62
C THR A 58 -13.45 0.47 7.92
N THR A 59 -12.29 0.29 8.54
CA THR A 59 -11.70 -1.02 8.86
C THR A 59 -11.81 -1.38 10.34
N GLY A 60 -12.18 -0.42 11.20
CA GLY A 60 -12.17 -0.60 12.65
C GLY A 60 -10.78 -0.91 13.20
N SER A 61 -9.73 -0.36 12.58
CA SER A 61 -8.34 -0.69 12.88
C SER A 61 -7.40 0.51 12.70
N HIS A 62 -6.17 0.36 13.19
CA HIS A 62 -5.12 1.35 13.01
C HIS A 62 -4.39 1.13 11.68
N VAL A 63 -4.28 2.19 10.88
CA VAL A 63 -3.53 2.22 9.62
C VAL A 63 -2.31 3.13 9.79
N TRP A 64 -1.13 2.62 9.49
CA TRP A 64 0.15 3.35 9.62
C TRP A 64 0.26 4.47 8.57
N PHE A 65 0.93 5.57 8.92
CA PHE A 65 1.35 6.62 7.99
C PHE A 65 2.74 7.13 8.37
N GLU A 66 3.50 7.59 7.38
CA GLU A 66 4.83 8.16 7.54
C GLU A 66 4.87 9.69 7.37
N SER A 67 3.75 10.33 7.00
CA SER A 67 3.66 11.79 6.87
C SER A 67 2.26 12.36 7.18
N LEU A 68 2.18 13.67 7.45
CA LEU A 68 0.89 14.36 7.62
C LEU A 68 0.05 14.40 6.32
N TYR A 69 0.70 14.38 5.15
CA TYR A 69 0.00 14.29 3.87
C TYR A 69 -0.67 12.92 3.71
N GLU A 70 0.02 11.84 4.08
CA GLU A 70 -0.54 10.50 4.12
C GLU A 70 -1.68 10.38 5.13
N ARG A 71 -1.54 10.97 6.32
CA ARG A 71 -2.63 11.03 7.30
C ARG A 71 -3.86 11.76 6.73
N ALA A 72 -3.67 12.88 6.04
CA ALA A 72 -4.76 13.61 5.41
C ALA A 72 -5.43 12.80 4.29
N ALA A 73 -4.65 12.04 3.51
CA ALA A 73 -5.17 11.11 2.51
C ALA A 73 -6.01 10.00 3.15
N LEU A 74 -5.52 9.38 4.24
CA LEU A 74 -6.28 8.37 5.00
C LEU A 74 -7.60 8.92 5.51
N MET A 75 -7.62 10.11 6.10
CA MET A 75 -8.85 10.78 6.55
C MET A 75 -9.85 10.97 5.39
N ARG A 76 -9.36 11.30 4.19
CA ARG A 76 -10.21 11.47 3.02
C ARG A 76 -10.78 10.15 2.49
N LEU A 77 -9.97 9.09 2.50
CA LEU A 77 -10.34 7.75 2.08
C LEU A 77 -11.35 7.13 3.05
N ASP A 78 -11.10 7.24 4.35
CA ASP A 78 -11.95 6.71 5.43
C ASP A 78 -13.34 7.35 5.46
N ARG A 79 -13.47 8.59 4.97
CA ARG A 79 -14.76 9.26 4.83
C ARG A 79 -15.56 8.80 3.59
N ASP A 80 -14.91 8.21 2.59
CA ASP A 80 -15.59 7.82 1.34
C ASP A 80 -16.35 6.50 1.52
N ARG A 81 -17.68 6.55 1.49
CA ARG A 81 -18.57 5.39 1.68
C ARG A 81 -18.40 4.27 0.65
N ARG A 82 -17.65 4.51 -0.43
CA ARG A 82 -17.32 3.49 -1.42
C ARG A 82 -16.11 2.66 -1.00
N VAL A 83 -15.26 3.18 -0.12
CA VAL A 83 -14.11 2.46 0.43
C VAL A 83 -14.60 1.49 1.51
N VAL A 84 -14.10 0.27 1.46
CA VAL A 84 -14.46 -0.81 2.41
C VAL A 84 -13.23 -1.50 2.99
N GLY A 85 -12.02 -1.12 2.56
CA GLY A 85 -10.77 -1.68 3.07
C GLY A 85 -9.61 -0.72 2.83
N LEU A 86 -8.70 -0.65 3.81
CA LEU A 86 -7.51 0.20 3.81
C LEU A 86 -6.37 -0.57 4.46
N ALA A 87 -5.21 -0.61 3.78
CA ALA A 87 -3.97 -1.12 4.35
C ALA A 87 -2.82 -0.18 4.00
N ALA A 88 -1.92 0.04 4.94
CA ALA A 88 -0.70 0.81 4.71
C ALA A 88 0.40 -0.10 4.20
N GLN A 89 1.20 0.38 3.24
CA GLN A 89 2.38 -0.32 2.72
C GLN A 89 2.12 -1.81 2.51
N PRO A 90 1.15 -2.15 1.63
CA PRO A 90 0.53 -3.47 1.56
C PRO A 90 1.43 -4.53 0.93
N MET A 91 2.40 -4.10 0.12
CA MET A 91 3.24 -4.99 -0.68
C MET A 91 4.54 -4.29 -1.10
N TRP A 92 5.57 -5.07 -1.38
CA TRP A 92 6.66 -4.67 -2.26
C TRP A 92 6.34 -5.09 -3.69
N ILE A 93 6.38 -4.16 -4.63
CA ILE A 93 6.32 -4.44 -6.06
C ILE A 93 7.77 -4.50 -6.57
N HIS A 94 8.16 -5.63 -7.13
CA HIS A 94 9.48 -5.89 -7.67
C HIS A 94 9.38 -5.96 -9.20
N TRP A 95 10.00 -5.02 -9.91
CA TRP A 95 10.01 -5.04 -11.37
C TRP A 95 11.26 -5.72 -11.92
N SER A 96 11.06 -6.49 -12.98
CA SER A 96 12.17 -7.07 -13.76
C SER A 96 13.00 -6.00 -14.48
N GLY A 97 14.22 -6.37 -14.91
CA GLY A 97 15.05 -5.49 -15.74
C GLY A 97 15.73 -4.33 -15.00
N GLY A 98 15.91 -4.44 -13.68
CA GLY A 98 16.66 -3.43 -12.90
C GLY A 98 15.86 -2.15 -12.59
N LEU A 99 14.54 -2.17 -12.78
CA LEU A 99 13.65 -1.03 -12.49
C LEU A 99 13.44 -0.78 -10.98
N GLY A 100 14.02 -1.61 -10.13
CA GLY A 100 13.97 -1.48 -8.67
C GLY A 100 12.73 -2.11 -8.04
N LYS A 101 12.46 -1.70 -6.80
CA LYS A 101 11.27 -2.12 -6.05
C LYS A 101 10.63 -0.92 -5.34
N HIS A 102 9.33 -0.98 -5.13
CA HIS A 102 8.53 0.07 -4.51
C HIS A 102 7.53 -0.52 -3.53
N ALA A 103 7.31 0.14 -2.40
CA ALA A 103 6.22 -0.17 -1.48
C ALA A 103 5.23 0.99 -1.53
N PRO A 104 4.02 0.80 -2.08
CA PRO A 104 3.04 1.87 -2.17
C PRO A 104 2.56 2.35 -0.80
N ASP A 105 2.11 3.60 -0.68
CA ASP A 105 1.67 4.11 0.62
C ASP A 105 0.41 3.40 1.12
N PHE A 106 -0.61 3.22 0.27
CA PHE A 106 -1.87 2.57 0.64
C PHE A 106 -2.44 1.61 -0.41
N PHE A 107 -3.10 0.56 0.06
CA PHE A 107 -4.10 -0.20 -0.69
C PHE A 107 -5.51 0.26 -0.30
N VAL A 108 -6.40 0.36 -1.29
CA VAL A 108 -7.80 0.74 -1.09
C VAL A 108 -8.70 -0.29 -1.77
N ARG A 109 -9.60 -0.92 -1.02
CA ARG A 109 -10.67 -1.76 -1.56
C ARG A 109 -11.95 -0.95 -1.68
N TYR A 110 -12.64 -1.04 -2.81
CA TYR A 110 -13.94 -0.44 -3.03
C TYR A 110 -15.06 -1.48 -2.95
N ARG A 111 -16.26 -1.04 -2.53
CA ARG A 111 -17.47 -1.86 -2.38
C ARG A 111 -17.87 -2.64 -3.64
N GLY A 112 -17.50 -2.12 -4.82
CA GLY A 112 -17.74 -2.78 -6.11
C GLY A 112 -16.72 -3.87 -6.49
N GLY A 113 -15.82 -4.26 -5.58
CA GLY A 113 -14.77 -5.26 -5.80
C GLY A 113 -13.46 -4.69 -6.38
N GLY A 114 -13.52 -3.53 -7.03
CA GLY A 114 -12.34 -2.82 -7.53
C GLY A 114 -11.38 -2.41 -6.41
N ALA A 115 -10.12 -2.20 -6.76
CA ALA A 115 -9.09 -1.73 -5.84
C ALA A 115 -8.21 -0.66 -6.47
N ALA A 116 -7.55 0.13 -5.62
CA ALA A 116 -6.53 1.07 -6.02
C ALA A 116 -5.28 0.92 -5.14
N ILE A 117 -4.13 1.20 -5.75
CA ILE A 117 -2.87 1.43 -5.07
C ILE A 117 -2.64 2.94 -5.11
N VAL A 118 -2.32 3.53 -3.95
CA VAL A 118 -2.20 4.99 -3.80
C VAL A 118 -0.82 5.33 -3.26
N ASP A 119 -0.13 6.21 -3.98
CA ASP A 119 1.07 6.90 -3.51
C ASP A 119 0.73 8.37 -3.24
N VAL A 120 1.05 8.84 -2.04
CA VAL A 120 0.83 10.21 -1.62
C VAL A 120 2.11 10.99 -1.80
N LYS A 121 2.05 12.05 -2.61
CA LYS A 121 3.17 12.98 -2.81
C LYS A 121 2.67 14.41 -2.59
N PRO A 122 3.44 15.26 -1.89
CA PRO A 122 3.13 16.68 -1.81
C PRO A 122 3.22 17.32 -3.20
N VAL A 123 2.33 18.28 -3.47
CA VAL A 123 2.41 19.11 -4.68
C VAL A 123 3.65 19.99 -4.54
N ARG A 124 4.58 19.89 -5.49
CA ARG A 124 5.77 20.76 -5.56
C ARG A 124 5.42 22.12 -6.13
#